data_AF-A0AA37XND2-F1
#
_entry.id   AF-A0AA37XND2-F1
#
_cell.length_a   1.000
_cell.length_b   1.000
_cell.length_c   1.000
_cell.angle_alpha   90.00
_cell.angle_beta   90.00
_cell.angle_gamma   90.00
#
_symmetry.space_group_name_H-M   'P 1'
#
loop_
_entity.id
_entity.type
_entity.pdbx_description
1 polymer ?
#
loop_
_entity_poly.entity_id
_entity_poly.type
_entity_poly.pdbx_seq_one_letter_code
_entity_poly.pdbx_strand_id
1 'polypeptide(L)' 'MITLAKKFNVSEGQEFYIMQEKDGTISLIPKVEDYFADVKKGEFIDDEDRLAQEFIINYFRFY' A
#
# COMPACT_ATOMS: atom_id res chain seq x y z
N MET A 1 10.77 12.21 23.25
CA MET A 1 9.31 12.23 23.01
C MET A 1 8.99 13.51 22.26
N ILE A 2 8.30 13.42 21.12
CA ILE A 2 7.92 14.59 20.30
C ILE A 2 6.40 14.70 20.32
N THR A 3 5.88 15.90 20.59
CA THR A 3 4.44 16.16 20.59
C THR A 3 4.05 16.75 19.24
N LEU A 4 3.07 16.14 18.57
CA LEU A 4 2.54 16.64 17.30
C LEU A 4 1.35 17.57 17.56
N ALA A 5 1.28 18.68 16.83
CA ALA A 5 0.17 19.61 16.94
C ALA A 5 -1.13 18.99 16.40
N LYS A 6 -2.26 19.24 17.07
CA LYS A 6 -3.58 18.70 16.71
C LYS A 6 -3.98 18.94 15.24
N LYS A 7 -3.53 20.05 14.64
CA LYS A 7 -3.81 20.40 13.24
C LYS A 7 -3.33 19.36 12.22
N PHE A 8 -2.40 18.49 12.60
CA PHE A 8 -1.89 17.42 11.74
C PHE A 8 -2.76 16.16 11.75
N ASN A 9 -3.79 16.11 12.61
CA ASN A 9 -4.81 15.05 12.65
C ASN A 9 -4.24 13.62 12.67
N VAL A 10 -3.15 13.43 13.41
CA VAL A 10 -2.51 12.13 13.59
C VAL A 10 -3.31 11.30 14.59
N SER A 11 -3.65 10.08 14.20
CA SER A 11 -4.38 9.14 15.04
C SER A 11 -3.43 8.32 15.91
N GLU A 12 -3.92 7.82 17.04
CA GLU A 12 -3.17 6.88 17.86
C GLU A 12 -2.88 5.59 17.07
N GLY A 13 -1.67 5.05 17.22
CA GLY A 13 -1.22 3.87 16.48
C GLY A 13 -0.80 4.10 15.02
N GLN A 14 -0.92 5.32 14.51
CA GLN A 14 -0.48 5.63 13.14
C GLN A 14 1.04 5.52 12.99
N GLU A 15 1.48 4.79 11.97
CA GLU A 15 2.89 4.57 11.69
C GLU A 15 3.44 5.51 10.60
N PHE A 16 4.72 5.85 10.73
CA PHE A 16 5.41 6.75 9.80
C PHE A 16 6.79 6.18 9.42
N TYR A 17 7.21 6.46 8.19
CA TYR A 17 8.63 6.47 7.85
C TYR A 17 9.24 7.79 8.32
N ILE A 18 10.42 7.72 8.92
CA ILE A 18 11.17 8.88 9.38
C ILE A 18 12.37 9.07 8.45
N MET A 19 12.48 10.25 7.86
CA MET A 19 13.60 10.62 7.00
C MET A 19 14.23 11.91 7.49
N GLN A 20 15.56 11.94 7.54
CA GLN A 20 16.32 13.14 7.83
C GLN A 20 16.91 13.70 6.53
N GLU A 21 16.57 14.94 6.22
CA GLU A 21 17.08 15.67 5.07
C GLU A 21 18.49 16.22 5.35
N LYS A 22 19.19 16.63 4.29
CA LYS A 22 20.56 17.16 4.38
C LYS A 22 20.67 18.44 5.21
N ASP A 23 19.60 19.23 5.28
CA ASP A 23 19.53 20.46 6.07
C ASP A 23 19.16 20.22 7.55
N GLY A 24 18.98 18.96 7.95
CA GLY A 24 18.60 18.56 9.29
C GLY A 24 17.09 18.52 9.52
N THR A 25 16.27 18.84 8.52
CA THR A 25 14.81 18.70 8.60
C THR A 25 14.42 17.24 8.76
N ILE A 26 13.43 16.96 9.62
CA ILE A 26 12.87 15.63 9.81
C ILE A 26 11.49 15.57 9.14
N SER A 27 11.36 14.66 8.18
CA SER A 27 10.13 14.36 7.48
C SER A 27 9.47 13.12 8.09
N LEU A 28 8.16 13.23 8.38
CA LEU A 28 7.31 12.12 8.80
C LEU A 28 6.37 11.77 7.64
N ILE A 29 6.56 10.60 7.04
CA ILE A 29 5.79 10.15 5.89
C ILE A 29 4.83 9.06 6.38
N PRO A 30 3.50 9.28 6.36
CA PRO A 30 2.54 8.30 6.85
C PRO A 30 2.64 7.02 6.01
N LYS A 31 2.63 5.87 6.68
CA LYS A 31 2.42 4.61 5.98
C LYS A 31 0.99 4.57 5.46
N VAL A 32 0.84 4.18 4.20
CA VAL A 32 -0.47 3.95 3.61
C VAL A 32 -1.04 2.69 4.26
N GLU A 33 -2.29 2.75 4.72
CA GLU A 33 -3.00 1.58 5.19
C GLU A 33 -3.15 0.59 4.04
N ASP A 34 -2.92 -0.69 4.31
CA ASP A 34 -3.16 -1.72 3.31
C ASP A 34 -4.67 -1.89 3.12
N TYR A 35 -5.20 -1.20 2.10
CA TYR A 35 -6.60 -1.31 1.70
C TYR A 35 -7.03 -2.73 1.33
N PHE A 36 -6.05 -3.63 1.13
CA PHE A 36 -6.28 -5.02 0.79
C PHE A 36 -6.02 -5.98 1.96
N ALA A 37 -5.76 -5.50 3.18
CA ALA A 37 -5.42 -6.35 4.32
C ALA A 37 -6.52 -7.39 4.65
N ASP A 38 -7.79 -7.00 4.50
CA ASP A 38 -8.96 -7.81 4.88
C ASP A 38 -9.71 -8.41 3.68
N VAL A 39 -9.13 -8.34 2.48
CA VAL A 39 -9.85 -8.71 1.26
C VAL A 39 -9.81 -10.21 1.04
N LYS A 40 -10.94 -10.76 0.62
CA LYS A 40 -11.05 -12.17 0.27
C LYS A 40 -10.49 -12.39 -1.13
N LYS A 41 -9.96 -13.59 -1.35
CA LYS A 41 -9.51 -14.02 -2.68
C LYS A 41 -10.67 -13.87 -3.68
N GLY A 42 -10.48 -12.98 -4.65
CA GLY A 42 -11.43 -12.72 -5.72
C GLY A 42 -12.46 -11.62 -5.48
N GLU A 43 -12.33 -10.87 -4.38
CA GLU A 43 -13.26 -9.77 -4.04
C GLU A 43 -13.17 -8.56 -4.99
N PHE A 44 -12.02 -8.38 -5.64
CA PHE A 44 -11.76 -7.28 -6.59
C PHE A 44 -11.58 -7.75 -8.03
N ILE A 45 -12.03 -8.97 -8.35
CA ILE A 45 -12.01 -9.49 -9.72
C ILE A 45 -13.35 -9.14 -10.36
N ASP A 46 -13.33 -8.34 -11.42
CA ASP A 46 -14.50 -8.07 -12.25
C ASP A 46 -14.48 -8.85 -13.57
N ASP A 47 -15.51 -8.66 -14.40
CA ASP A 47 -15.64 -9.35 -15.68
C ASP A 47 -14.53 -8.98 -16.68
N GLU A 48 -13.88 -7.82 -16.53
CA GLU A 48 -12.76 -7.37 -17.35
C GLU A 48 -11.45 -8.05 -16.92
N ASP A 49 -11.26 -8.30 -15.62
CA ASP A 49 -10.11 -9.04 -15.07
C ASP A 49 -10.08 -10.51 -15.51
N ARG A 50 -11.22 -11.07 -15.93
CA ARG A 50 -11.34 -12.47 -16.36
C ARG A 50 -10.45 -12.79 -17.57
N LEU A 51 -10.31 -11.85 -18.50
CA LEU A 51 -9.50 -12.01 -19.71
C LEU A 51 -8.00 -12.07 -19.40
N ALA A 52 -7.53 -11.35 -18.37
CA ALA A 52 -6.13 -11.35 -17.95
C ALA A 52 -5.71 -12.69 -17.31
N GLN A 53 -6.64 -13.37 -16.63
CA GLN A 53 -6.37 -14.68 -16.01
C GLN A 53 -6.21 -15.80 -17.05
N GLU A 54 -7.00 -15.76 -18.12
CA GLU A 54 -6.97 -16.79 -19.18
C GLU A 54 -5.72 -16.69 -20.07
N PHE A 55 -5.03 -15.55 -20.08
CA PHE A 55 -3.84 -15.33 -20.93
C PHE A 55 -2.60 -16.13 -20.50
N ILE A 56 -2.52 -16.57 -19.24
CA ILE A 56 -1.33 -17.25 -18.69
C ILE A 56 -1.21 -18.73 -19.13
N ILE A 57 -2.27 -19.34 -19.68
CA ILE A 57 -2.33 -20.81 -19.86
C ILE A 57 -1.67 -21.33 -21.15
N ASN A 58 -1.33 -20.49 -22.15
CA ASN A 58 -0.99 -20.99 -23.50
C ASN A 58 0.49 -20.90 -23.95
N TYR A 59 1.46 -20.64 -23.07
CA TYR A 59 2.88 -20.55 -23.47
C TYR A 59 3.84 -21.50 -22.74
N PHE A 60 3.45 -22.73 -22.41
CA PHE A 60 4.44 -23.78 -22.08
C PHE A 60 4.00 -25.18 -22.54
N ARG A 61 3.98 -25.39 -23.85
CA ARG A 61 4.20 -26.72 -24.44
C ARG A 61 5.19 -26.58 -25.60
N PHE A 62 6.48 -26.59 -25.26
CA PHE A 62 7.50 -26.94 -26.23
C PHE A 62 7.45 -28.45 -26.42
N TYR A 63 7.12 -28.87 -27.65
CA TYR A 63 7.38 -30.23 -28.15
C TYR A 63 8.88 -30.42 -28.37
#